data_AF-A0A1C5LXY3-F1
#
_entry.id   AF-A0A1C5LXY3-F1
#
_cell.length_a   1.000
_cell.length_b   1.000
_cell.length_c   1.000
_cell.angle_alpha   90.00
_cell.angle_beta   90.00
_cell.angle_gamma   90.00
#
_symmetry.space_group_name_H-M   'P 1'
#
loop_
_entity.id
_entity.type
_entity.pdbx_description
1 polymer ?
#
loop_
_entity_poly.entity_id
_entity_poly.type
_entity_poly.pdbx_seq_one_letter_code
_entity_poly.pdbx_strand_id
1 'polypeptide(L)'
;MLNKLAKNQYVKLVKSNGNAKEVEYGVVLNEHGDQYDIISVGFENKDGHFLAYPPNVENLVQTYTTNEGTMFDEVKENQVRRAMHVWIEQNYKL
;
A
#
# COMPACT_ATOMS: atom_id res chain seq x y z
N MET A 1 11.80 -1.49 -7.73
CA MET A 1 10.96 -2.67 -7.92
C MET A 1 11.41 -3.77 -7.00
N LEU A 2 10.51 -4.23 -6.13
CA LEU A 2 10.74 -5.39 -5.28
C LEU A 2 10.48 -6.68 -6.06
N ASN A 3 11.36 -7.67 -5.92
CA ASN A 3 11.19 -8.98 -6.56
C ASN A 3 10.18 -9.87 -5.83
N LYS A 4 9.98 -9.63 -4.53
CA LYS A 4 9.05 -10.34 -3.66
C LYS A 4 8.72 -9.44 -2.47
N LEU A 5 7.47 -9.44 -2.03
CA LEU A 5 7.04 -8.72 -0.83
C LEU A 5 7.02 -9.65 0.38
N ALA A 6 7.37 -9.14 1.55
CA ALA A 6 7.30 -9.88 2.81
C ALA A 6 6.11 -9.44 3.66
N LYS A 7 5.63 -10.33 4.53
CA LYS A 7 4.60 -9.99 5.53
C LYS A 7 5.05 -8.82 6.42
N ASN A 8 4.12 -7.93 6.75
CA ASN A 8 4.30 -6.68 7.49
C ASN A 8 5.21 -5.65 6.80
N GLN A 9 5.52 -5.83 5.52
CA GLN A 9 6.29 -4.85 4.75
C GLN A 9 5.41 -3.66 4.37
N TYR A 10 5.94 -2.45 4.59
CA TYR A 10 5.35 -1.21 4.09
C TYR A 10 5.69 -1.04 2.62
N VAL A 11 4.66 -0.93 1.79
CA VAL A 11 4.80 -0.86 0.33
C VAL A 11 4.11 0.35 -0.24
N LYS A 12 4.76 0.94 -1.26
CA LYS A 12 4.21 1.92 -2.17
C LYS A 12 3.76 1.16 -3.43
N LEU A 13 2.48 1.26 -3.75
CA LEU A 13 1.89 0.66 -4.93
C LEU A 13 1.71 1.74 -5.99
N VAL A 14 2.16 1.46 -7.21
CA VAL A 14 1.92 2.33 -8.36
C VAL A 14 1.06 1.58 -9.36
N LYS A 15 -0.19 2.01 -9.49
CA LYS A 15 -1.15 1.48 -10.46
C LYS A 15 -1.08 2.32 -11.71
N SER A 16 -0.83 1.68 -12.85
CA SER A 16 -0.88 2.35 -14.15
C SER A 16 -2.23 2.07 -14.81
N ASN A 17 -3.08 3.09 -14.93
CA ASN A 17 -4.36 2.99 -15.65
C ASN A 17 -4.35 3.93 -16.86
N GLY A 18 -3.82 3.42 -17.99
CA GLY A 18 -3.63 4.21 -19.20
C GLY A 18 -2.64 5.37 -18.98
N ASN A 19 -3.12 6.61 -19.09
CA ASN A 19 -2.29 7.82 -18.94
C ASN A 19 -2.17 8.32 -17.49
N ALA A 20 -2.94 7.75 -16.55
CA ALA A 20 -2.91 8.13 -15.14
C ALA A 20 -2.11 7.14 -14.30
N LYS A 21 -1.31 7.67 -13.37
CA LYS A 21 -0.61 6.90 -12.34
C LYS A 21 -1.27 7.20 -11.01
N GLU A 22 -1.82 6.18 -10.37
CA GLU A 22 -2.32 6.26 -9.02
C GLU A 22 -1.29 5.64 -8.09
N VAL A 23 -0.99 6.36 -7.00
CA VAL A 23 -0.02 5.92 -6.01
C VAL A 23 -0.74 5.69 -4.70
N GLU A 24 -0.65 4.46 -4.22
CA GLU A 24 -1.21 3.99 -2.96
C GLU A 24 -0.10 3.51 -2.03
N TYR A 25 -0.42 3.44 -0.75
CA TYR A 25 0.44 2.98 0.31
C TYR A 25 -0.29 1.95 1.14
N GLY A 26 0.40 0.86 1.47
CA GLY A 26 -0.19 -0.20 2.27
C GLY A 26 0.81 -1.07 3.01
N VAL A 27 0.27 -2.02 3.78
CA VAL A 27 1.05 -3.03 4.50
C VAL A 27 0.67 -4.42 3.99
N VAL A 28 1.65 -5.25 3.71
CA VAL A 28 1.44 -6.62 3.24
C VAL A 28 1.00 -7.49 4.42
N LEU A 29 -0.14 -8.15 4.31
CA LEU A 29 -0.67 -9.07 5.33
C LEU A 29 -0.29 -10.52 5.02
N ASN A 30 -0.52 -10.95 3.77
CA ASN A 30 -0.25 -12.31 3.30
C ASN A 30 0.38 -12.29 1.90
N GLU A 31 1.14 -13.34 1.61
CA GLU A 31 1.68 -13.64 0.28
C GLU A 31 1.10 -14.98 -0.23
N HIS A 32 0.64 -14.98 -1.47
CA HIS A 32 0.07 -16.12 -2.18
C HIS A 32 0.72 -16.23 -3.56
N GLY A 33 2.02 -16.55 -3.59
CA GLY A 33 2.80 -16.57 -4.83
C GLY A 33 2.97 -15.16 -5.40
N ASP A 34 2.30 -14.88 -6.51
CA ASP A 34 2.32 -13.58 -7.20
C ASP A 34 1.19 -12.64 -6.73
N GLN A 35 0.35 -13.10 -5.81
CA GLN A 35 -0.73 -12.32 -5.21
C GLN A 35 -0.39 -11.91 -3.78
N TYR A 36 -0.75 -10.68 -3.42
CA TYR A 36 -0.49 -10.11 -2.12
C TYR A 36 -1.73 -9.45 -1.56
N ASP A 37 -2.11 -9.86 -0.36
CA ASP A 37 -3.15 -9.17 0.41
C ASP A 37 -2.51 -7.99 1.10
N ILE A 38 -2.90 -6.79 0.70
CA ILE A 38 -2.35 -5.54 1.21
C ILE A 38 -3.48 -4.74 1.83
N ILE A 39 -3.26 -4.29 3.07
CA ILE A 39 -4.12 -3.31 3.69
C ILE A 39 -3.74 -1.91 3.19
N SER A 40 -4.67 -1.23 2.53
CA SER A 40 -4.46 0.13 2.03
C SER A 40 -4.62 1.14 3.17
N VAL A 41 -3.60 1.98 3.35
CA VAL A 41 -3.47 2.93 4.46
C VAL A 41 -3.49 4.38 3.97
N GLY A 42 -3.14 4.62 2.72
CA GLY A 42 -3.06 5.97 2.17
C GLY A 42 -2.76 6.01 0.68
N PHE A 43 -2.71 7.22 0.14
CA PHE A 43 -2.49 7.53 -1.27
C PHE A 43 -1.72 8.84 -1.42
N GLU A 44 -1.13 9.11 -2.58
CA GLU A 44 -0.58 10.43 -2.87
C GLU A 44 -1.68 11.37 -3.38
N ASN A 45 -1.66 12.63 -2.93
CA ASN A 45 -2.44 13.69 -3.56
C ASN A 45 -1.84 14.06 -4.94
N LYS A 46 -2.48 14.98 -5.66
CA LYS A 46 -1.99 15.45 -6.97
C LYS A 46 -0.59 16.09 -6.94
N ASP A 47 -0.15 16.52 -5.76
CA ASP A 47 1.18 17.12 -5.54
C ASP A 47 2.23 16.09 -5.08
N GLY A 48 1.87 14.80 -4.98
CA GLY A 48 2.77 13.74 -4.52
C GLY A 48 2.89 13.62 -2.99
N HIS A 49 2.05 14.32 -2.23
CA HIS A 49 2.05 14.22 -0.76
C HIS A 49 1.21 13.04 -0.28
N PHE A 50 1.77 12.26 0.65
CA PHE A 50 1.04 11.20 1.33
C PHE A 50 -0.18 11.74 2.07
N LEU A 51 -1.32 11.10 1.83
CA LEU A 51 -2.59 11.28 2.52
C LEU A 51 -3.06 9.94 3.07
N ALA A 52 -3.50 9.91 4.33
CA ALA A 52 -4.09 8.70 4.92
C ALA A 52 -5.53 8.45 4.43
N TYR A 53 -5.91 7.19 4.22
CA TYR A 53 -7.25 6.68 3.85
C TYR A 53 -7.54 5.41 4.69
N PRO A 54 -8.80 5.03 5.02
CA PRO A 54 -9.90 5.83 5.55
C PRO A 54 -10.65 5.18 6.75
N PRO A 55 -11.53 5.94 7.44
CA PRO A 55 -12.08 5.60 8.76
C PRO A 55 -13.30 4.64 8.79
N ASN A 56 -13.76 4.09 7.66
CA ASN A 56 -14.84 3.07 7.60
C ASN A 56 -14.90 2.46 6.19
N VAL A 57 -14.05 1.48 5.90
CA VAL A 57 -14.14 0.69 4.66
C VAL A 57 -14.43 -0.74 5.06
N GLU A 58 -15.51 -1.33 4.53
CA GLU A 58 -15.87 -2.73 4.82
C GLU A 58 -14.75 -3.71 4.43
N ASN A 59 -13.91 -3.36 3.46
CA ASN A 59 -12.74 -4.14 3.06
C ASN A 59 -11.51 -3.23 2.86
N LEU A 60 -10.73 -3.05 3.94
CA LEU A 60 -9.43 -2.36 3.89
C LEU A 60 -8.34 -3.20 3.21
N VAL A 61 -8.54 -4.52 3.15
CA VAL A 61 -7.63 -5.47 2.49
C VAL A 61 -8.00 -5.60 1.02
N GLN A 62 -7.03 -5.35 0.15
CA GLN A 62 -7.15 -5.55 -1.28
C GLN A 62 -6.08 -6.56 -1.71
N THR A 63 -6.47 -7.50 -2.56
CA THR A 63 -5.54 -8.44 -3.17
C THR A 63 -5.00 -7.84 -4.47
N TYR A 64 -3.68 -7.78 -4.58
CA TYR A 64 -2.99 -7.26 -5.76
C TYR A 64 -2.10 -8.33 -6.38
N THR A 65 -2.02 -8.33 -7.72
CA THR A 65 -1.16 -9.24 -8.48
C THR A 65 -0.01 -8.46 -9.13
N THR A 66 1.23 -8.96 -9.02
CA THR A 66 2.42 -8.31 -9.61
C THR A 66 2.40 -8.21 -11.14
N ASN A 67 1.57 -9.02 -11.81
CA ASN A 67 1.55 -9.14 -13.27
C ASN A 67 0.50 -8.21 -13.95
N GLU A 68 -0.28 -7.45 -13.18
CA GLU A 68 -1.43 -6.66 -13.68
C GLU A 68 -1.12 -5.15 -13.81
N GLY A 69 0.13 -4.78 -14.13
CA GLY A 69 0.50 -3.35 -14.28
C GLY A 69 0.55 -2.57 -12.96
N THR A 70 0.57 -3.29 -11.83
CA THR A 70 0.81 -2.74 -10.49
C THR A 70 2.28 -2.97 -10.13
N MET A 71 2.99 -1.89 -9.81
CA MET A 71 4.38 -1.95 -9.36
C MET A 71 4.45 -1.73 -7.85
N PHE A 72 5.34 -2.47 -7.19
CA PHE A 72 5.58 -2.35 -5.76
C PHE A 72 7.00 -1.88 -5.48
N ASP A 73 7.09 -0.87 -4.61
CA ASP A 73 8.33 -0.39 -4.04
C ASP A 73 8.24 -0.35 -2.51
N GLU A 74 9.39 -0.48 -1.85
CA GLU A 74 9.46 -0.29 -0.41
C GLU A 74 9.28 1.19 -0.07
N VAL A 75 8.49 1.48 0.97
CA VAL A 75 8.38 2.85 1.48
C VAL A 75 9.68 3.21 2.21
N LYS A 76 10.44 4.18 1.68
CA LYS A 76 11.73 4.59 2.27
C LYS A 76 11.60 5.83 3.15
N GLU A 77 10.56 6.61 2.94
CA GLU A 77 10.31 7.86 3.64
C GLU A 77 9.84 7.58 5.07
N ASN A 78 10.70 7.89 6.05
CA ASN A 78 10.42 7.65 7.47
C ASN A 78 9.15 8.34 7.96
N GLN A 79 8.84 9.53 7.44
CA GLN A 79 7.61 10.27 7.79
C GLN A 79 6.37 9.50 7.35
N VAL A 80 6.37 8.98 6.12
CA VAL A 80 5.28 8.18 5.56
C VAL A 80 5.13 6.86 6.30
N ARG A 81 6.25 6.14 6.51
CA ARG A 81 6.24 4.90 7.32
C ARG A 81 5.66 5.10 8.71
N ARG A 82 6.05 6.19 9.40
CA ARG A 82 5.53 6.50 10.73
C ARG A 82 4.03 6.79 10.70
N ALA A 83 3.57 7.56 9.71
CA ALA A 83 2.15 7.85 9.55
C ALA A 83 1.35 6.58 9.29
N MET A 84 1.84 5.71 8.41
CA MET A 84 1.23 4.40 8.13
C MET A 84 1.18 3.51 9.38
N HIS A 85 2.28 3.45 10.13
CA HIS A 85 2.36 2.65 11.35
C HIS A 85 1.36 3.10 12.41
N VAL A 86 1.29 4.41 12.69
CA VAL A 86 0.34 4.98 13.65
C VAL A 86 -1.10 4.70 13.22
N TRP A 87 -1.41 4.83 11.93
CA TRP A 87 -2.74 4.53 11.42
C TRP A 87 -3.10 3.05 11.62
N ILE A 88 -2.18 2.14 11.31
CA ILE A 88 -2.37 0.71 11.52
C ILE A 88 -2.61 0.42 13.01
N GLU A 89 -1.77 0.89 13.93
CA GLU A 89 -1.98 0.66 15.37
C GLU A 89 -3.35 1.15 15.88
N GLN A 90 -3.85 2.26 15.33
CA GLN A 90 -5.12 2.85 15.74
C GLN A 90 -6.34 2.13 15.16
N ASN A 91 -6.24 1.60 13.94
CA ASN A 91 -7.40 1.14 13.16
C ASN A 91 -7.39 -0.38 12.89
N TYR A 92 -6.23 -1.01 13.00
CA TYR A 92 -6.03 -2.41 12.65
C TYR A 92 -5.08 -3.05 13.68
N LYS A 93 -5.65 -3.77 14.66
CA LYS A 93 -4.88 -4.51 15.67
C LYS A 93 -4.10 -5.65 15.01
N LEU A 94 -2.91 -5.35 14.49
CA LEU A 94 -1.92 -6.35 14.08
C LEU A 94 -1.40 -7.13 15.29
#